data_AF-A0A814BFR1-F1
#
_entry.id   AF-A0A814BFR1-F1
#
_cell.length_a   1.000
_cell.length_b   1.000
_cell.length_c   1.000
_cell.angle_alpha   90.00
_cell.angle_beta   90.00
_cell.angle_gamma   90.00
#
_symmetry.space_group_name_H-M   'P 1'
#
loop_
_entity.id
_entity.type
_entity.pdbx_description
1 polymer ?
#
loop_
_entity_poly.entity_id
_entity_poly.type
_entity_poly.pdbx_seq_one_letter_code
_entity_poly.pdbx_strand_id
1 'polypeptide(L)'
;MLRKKSFFLLLSLFLILYLTLTTFEYFKIKSKNFKIVKHEKPLITSCKNRLIRNNTRALVTQVHDDKNYAFGAIKLIQSAVKYSTYKFDKIILEMIEKPIEKDLKIMLIESGWAICEMNRIPPRDEAGTFPRFRDTFSRLLLWNMTEYEQIIFMDTDVLVVGNIDYLMSLSTQMKEKNAKFAATRDISAGVVYETFNAGVHVLLPDKNMYDKLLFQKDDPNFYFKTTMADQGFLNEALKKDWFDFGFIYNANLAYYTQKRDYWDKNSKNIRVIHYTMEKPWACTDSYKEPCDIWRSF
;
A
#
# COMPACT_ATOMS: atom_id res chain seq x y z
N MET A 1 30.35 -47.47 45.72
CA MET A 1 29.79 -46.12 45.49
C MET A 1 30.39 -45.37 44.28
N LEU A 2 31.60 -45.72 43.81
CA LEU A 2 32.28 -45.04 42.68
C LEU A 2 31.76 -45.39 41.26
N ARG A 3 31.21 -46.59 41.01
CA ARG A 3 30.74 -47.00 39.68
C ARG A 3 29.48 -46.26 39.18
N LYS A 4 28.58 -45.82 40.08
CA LYS A 4 27.35 -45.11 39.70
C LYS A 4 27.61 -43.66 39.26
N LYS A 5 28.59 -42.96 39.85
CA LYS A 5 28.93 -41.57 39.47
C LYS A 5 29.54 -41.47 38.07
N SER A 6 30.36 -42.45 37.67
CA SER A 6 30.96 -42.48 36.32
C SER A 6 29.93 -42.71 35.21
N PHE A 7 28.92 -43.55 35.48
CA PHE A 7 27.84 -43.81 34.52
C PHE A 7 26.95 -42.58 34.27
N PHE A 8 26.64 -41.81 35.32
CA PHE A 8 25.86 -40.57 35.18
C PHE A 8 26.63 -39.45 34.44
N LEU A 9 27.95 -39.35 34.63
CA LEU A 9 28.78 -38.39 33.87
C LEU A 9 28.88 -38.77 32.39
N LEU A 10 29.01 -40.06 32.08
CA LEU A 10 29.00 -40.52 30.69
C LEU A 10 27.64 -40.25 30.03
N LEU A 11 26.53 -40.54 30.71
CA LEU A 11 25.18 -40.30 30.17
C LEU A 11 24.92 -38.80 29.91
N SER A 12 25.39 -37.92 30.80
CA SER A 12 25.21 -36.47 30.62
C SER A 12 26.06 -35.92 29.48
N LEU A 13 27.30 -36.41 29.32
CA LEU A 13 28.17 -36.05 28.19
C LEU A 13 27.56 -36.51 26.86
N PHE A 14 26.99 -37.72 26.80
CA PHE A 14 26.28 -38.21 25.60
C PHE A 14 25.03 -37.38 25.28
N LEU A 15 24.27 -36.97 26.29
CA LEU A 15 23.07 -36.14 26.08
C LEU A 15 23.44 -34.74 25.57
N ILE A 16 24.50 -34.13 26.12
CA ILE A 16 25.03 -32.83 25.66
C ILE A 16 25.57 -32.95 24.23
N LEU A 17 26.30 -34.02 23.90
CA LEU A 17 26.82 -34.24 22.56
C LEU A 17 25.67 -34.47 21.55
N TYR A 18 24.62 -35.20 21.94
CA TYR A 18 23.45 -35.42 21.11
C TYR A 18 22.64 -34.13 20.88
N LEU A 19 22.44 -33.32 21.92
CA LEU A 19 21.75 -32.03 21.81
C LEU A 19 22.56 -31.02 20.98
N THR A 20 23.90 -31.02 21.08
CA THR A 20 24.75 -30.15 20.26
C THR A 20 24.81 -30.59 18.80
N LEU A 21 24.87 -31.91 18.53
CA LEU A 21 24.81 -32.43 17.16
C LEU A 21 23.46 -32.20 16.49
N THR A 22 22.35 -32.39 17.22
CA THR A 22 20.99 -32.16 16.68
C THR A 22 20.70 -30.68 16.46
N THR A 23 21.17 -29.78 17.34
CA THR A 23 21.09 -28.34 17.10
C THR A 23 21.97 -27.91 15.92
N PHE A 24 23.18 -28.47 15.80
CA PHE A 24 24.06 -28.18 14.66
C PHE A 24 23.48 -28.67 13.33
N GLU A 25 22.90 -29.88 13.29
CA GLU A 25 22.18 -30.38 12.11
C GLU A 25 20.93 -29.55 11.80
N TYR A 26 20.14 -29.18 12.82
CA TYR A 26 18.98 -28.30 12.66
C TYR A 26 19.37 -26.94 12.06
N PHE A 27 20.46 -26.33 12.52
CA PHE A 27 21.00 -25.10 11.94
C PHE A 27 21.57 -25.31 10.53
N LYS A 28 22.23 -26.45 10.27
CA LYS A 28 22.75 -26.80 8.94
C LYS A 28 21.63 -27.00 7.92
N ILE A 29 20.52 -27.62 8.33
CA ILE A 29 19.30 -27.79 7.52
C ILE A 29 18.62 -26.44 7.25
N LYS A 30 18.49 -25.57 8.27
CA LYS A 30 17.98 -24.20 8.06
C LYS A 30 18.89 -23.34 7.16
N SER A 31 20.20 -23.51 7.24
CA SER A 31 21.16 -22.76 6.42
C SER A 31 21.17 -23.18 4.95
N LYS A 32 20.81 -24.43 4.63
CA LYS A 32 20.88 -24.98 3.27
C LYS A 32 19.76 -24.52 2.32
N ASN A 33 18.72 -23.86 2.82
CA ASN A 33 17.58 -23.40 1.99
C ASN A 33 17.45 -21.87 1.89
N PHE A 34 18.34 -21.08 2.47
CA PHE A 34 18.40 -19.65 2.19
C PHE A 34 19.25 -19.41 0.93
N LYS A 35 18.64 -19.55 -0.25
CA LYS A 35 19.15 -18.81 -1.41
C LYS A 35 18.96 -17.33 -1.08
N ILE A 36 20.04 -16.65 -0.69
CA ILE A 36 20.09 -15.19 -0.74
C ILE A 36 19.98 -14.84 -2.22
N VAL A 37 18.77 -14.64 -2.71
CA VAL A 37 18.57 -14.07 -4.02
C VAL A 37 19.09 -12.65 -3.92
N LYS A 38 20.21 -12.36 -4.60
CA LYS A 38 20.62 -10.98 -4.87
C LYS A 38 19.56 -10.38 -5.79
N HIS A 39 18.47 -9.91 -5.20
CA HIS A 39 17.55 -9.05 -5.90
C HIS A 39 18.26 -7.70 -6.04
N GLU A 40 18.53 -7.28 -7.28
CA GLU A 40 18.68 -5.84 -7.53
C GLU A 40 17.47 -5.16 -6.89
N LYS A 41 17.71 -4.17 -6.02
CA LYS A 41 16.61 -3.53 -5.32
C LYS A 41 15.70 -2.92 -6.38
N PRO A 42 14.39 -3.20 -6.34
CA PRO A 42 13.46 -2.60 -7.29
C PRO A 42 13.50 -1.08 -7.08
N LEU A 43 13.77 -0.35 -8.15
CA LEU A 43 13.90 1.10 -8.12
C LEU A 43 12.87 1.74 -9.05
N ILE A 44 12.49 2.96 -8.72
CA ILE A 44 11.92 3.91 -9.68
C ILE A 44 13.07 4.28 -10.61
N THR A 45 12.98 3.90 -11.88
CA THR A 45 14.11 3.91 -12.81
C THR A 45 14.25 5.22 -13.55
N SER A 46 13.12 5.81 -13.98
CA SER A 46 13.11 7.06 -14.72
C SER A 46 11.78 7.78 -14.54
N CYS A 47 11.81 9.11 -14.44
CA CYS A 47 10.59 9.92 -14.44
C CYS A 47 10.56 10.81 -15.68
N LYS A 48 9.64 10.50 -16.58
CA LYS A 48 9.35 11.30 -17.77
C LYS A 48 8.67 12.58 -17.33
N ASN A 49 9.10 13.68 -17.94
CA ASN A 49 8.69 15.05 -17.63
C ASN A 49 9.23 15.64 -16.30
N ARG A 50 10.52 15.36 -16.02
CA ARG A 50 11.37 16.01 -15.01
C ARG A 50 10.72 16.12 -13.63
N LEU A 51 11.04 15.18 -12.73
CA LEU A 51 10.94 15.44 -11.29
C LEU A 51 12.00 16.49 -10.90
N ILE A 52 11.81 17.74 -11.31
CA ILE A 52 12.31 18.82 -10.48
C ILE A 52 11.37 18.79 -9.29
N ARG A 53 11.85 18.26 -8.15
CA ARG A 53 11.13 18.32 -6.88
C ARG A 53 10.75 19.78 -6.64
N ASN A 54 9.49 20.10 -6.88
CA ASN A 54 8.98 21.46 -6.68
C ASN A 54 8.39 21.60 -5.28
N ASN A 55 8.03 20.48 -4.64
CA ASN A 55 7.32 20.46 -3.37
C ASN A 55 7.93 19.42 -2.42
N THR A 56 7.62 19.55 -1.13
CA THR A 56 8.00 18.54 -0.13
C THR A 56 7.01 17.38 -0.03
N ARG A 57 5.90 17.43 -0.79
CA ARG A 57 4.82 16.44 -0.76
C ARG A 57 4.47 15.99 -2.17
N ALA A 58 4.08 14.73 -2.30
CA ALA A 58 3.57 14.18 -3.56
C ALA A 58 2.22 13.49 -3.36
N LEU A 59 1.31 13.69 -4.32
CA LEU A 59 0.18 12.81 -4.56
C LEU A 59 0.60 11.77 -5.60
N VAL A 60 0.54 10.50 -5.22
CA VAL A 60 1.02 9.38 -6.02
C VAL A 60 -0.14 8.44 -6.34
N THR A 61 -0.19 7.94 -7.57
CA THR A 61 -1.08 6.84 -7.96
C THR A 61 -0.31 5.82 -8.80
N GLN A 62 -0.90 4.66 -9.05
CA GLN A 62 -0.31 3.59 -9.85
C GLN A 62 -1.25 3.29 -11.02
N VAL A 63 -0.73 3.36 -12.25
CA VAL A 63 -1.51 3.12 -13.48
C VAL A 63 -0.82 2.02 -14.29
N HIS A 64 -1.63 1.20 -14.94
CA HIS A 64 -1.20 0.07 -15.78
C HIS A 64 -1.74 0.23 -17.20
N ASP A 65 -1.74 -0.85 -17.97
CA ASP A 65 -2.16 -0.97 -19.36
C ASP A 65 -3.69 -0.92 -19.58
N ASP A 66 -4.48 -0.48 -18.59
CA ASP A 66 -5.94 -0.31 -18.69
C ASP A 66 -6.32 1.17 -18.82
N LYS A 67 -6.95 1.51 -19.96
CA LYS A 67 -7.41 2.86 -20.29
C LYS A 67 -8.35 3.47 -19.24
N ASN A 68 -9.17 2.67 -18.57
CA ASN A 68 -10.15 3.19 -17.61
C ASN A 68 -9.45 3.72 -16.36
N TYR A 69 -8.37 3.06 -15.92
CA TYR A 69 -7.55 3.51 -14.80
C TYR A 69 -6.76 4.77 -15.18
N ALA A 70 -6.33 4.91 -16.44
CA ALA A 70 -5.73 6.16 -16.93
C ALA A 70 -6.75 7.32 -16.90
N PHE A 71 -7.99 7.13 -17.38
CA PHE A 71 -9.04 8.15 -17.26
C PHE A 71 -9.40 8.45 -15.80
N GLY A 72 -9.39 7.44 -14.94
CA GLY A 72 -9.54 7.60 -13.49
C GLY A 72 -8.46 8.51 -12.90
N ALA A 73 -7.18 8.29 -13.27
CA ALA A 73 -6.07 9.13 -12.82
C ALA A 73 -6.21 10.60 -13.28
N ILE A 74 -6.77 10.85 -14.46
CA ILE A 74 -7.07 12.22 -14.94
C ILE A 74 -8.12 12.88 -14.02
N LYS A 75 -9.24 12.21 -13.74
CA LYS A 75 -10.28 12.76 -12.85
C LYS A 75 -9.78 12.92 -11.41
N LEU A 76 -9.01 11.96 -10.91
CA LEU A 76 -8.36 12.03 -9.61
C LEU A 76 -7.56 13.33 -9.48
N ILE A 77 -6.69 13.63 -10.44
CA ILE A 77 -5.85 14.82 -10.29
C ILE A 77 -6.60 16.13 -10.49
N GLN A 78 -7.52 16.18 -11.43
CA GLN A 78 -8.39 17.35 -11.64
C GLN A 78 -9.16 17.67 -10.36
N SER A 79 -9.71 16.64 -9.72
CA SER A 79 -10.46 16.79 -8.48
C SER A 79 -9.60 17.16 -7.28
N ALA A 80 -8.44 16.52 -7.11
CA ALA A 80 -7.51 16.85 -6.04
C ALA A 80 -7.00 18.30 -6.11
N VAL A 81 -6.67 18.78 -7.33
CA VAL A 81 -6.22 20.16 -7.55
C VAL A 81 -7.34 21.17 -7.29
N LYS A 82 -8.58 20.84 -7.64
CA LYS A 82 -9.74 21.71 -7.38
C LYS A 82 -9.96 21.95 -5.88
N TYR A 83 -9.70 20.94 -5.05
CA TYR A 83 -10.06 20.95 -3.63
C TYR A 83 -8.88 21.05 -2.66
N SER A 84 -7.66 21.25 -3.14
CA SER A 84 -6.53 21.52 -2.25
C SER A 84 -5.94 22.91 -2.49
N THR A 85 -5.59 23.58 -1.40
CA THR A 85 -4.84 24.84 -1.44
C THR A 85 -3.33 24.61 -1.47
N TYR A 86 -2.88 23.40 -1.11
CA TYR A 86 -1.47 23.02 -1.09
C TYR A 86 -0.94 22.79 -2.51
N LYS A 87 0.35 23.09 -2.70
CA LYS A 87 1.11 22.63 -3.86
C LYS A 87 1.76 21.27 -3.54
N PHE A 88 1.70 20.35 -4.49
CA PHE A 88 2.23 19.01 -4.37
C PHE A 88 2.65 18.50 -5.74
N ASP A 89 3.63 17.60 -5.76
CA ASP A 89 4.04 16.91 -6.97
C ASP A 89 3.00 15.82 -7.29
N LYS A 90 2.81 15.54 -8.59
CA LYS A 90 1.76 14.65 -9.09
C LYS A 90 2.46 13.52 -9.82
N ILE A 91 2.44 12.32 -9.26
CA ILE A 91 3.26 11.21 -9.76
C ILE A 91 2.40 9.99 -10.08
N ILE A 92 2.54 9.48 -11.30
CA ILE A 92 2.08 8.15 -11.67
C ILE A 92 3.26 7.19 -11.62
N LEU A 93 3.11 6.09 -10.90
CA LEU A 93 3.98 4.93 -11.00
C LEU A 93 3.49 4.00 -12.10
N GLU A 94 4.27 3.90 -13.16
CA GLU A 94 4.05 3.01 -14.31
C GLU A 94 4.96 1.79 -14.21
N MET A 95 4.41 0.59 -14.36
CA MET A 95 5.25 -0.62 -14.47
C MET A 95 5.83 -0.75 -15.87
N ILE A 96 7.13 -1.04 -15.96
CA ILE A 96 7.83 -1.22 -17.24
C ILE A 96 7.21 -2.38 -18.04
N GLU A 97 6.76 -3.42 -17.34
CA GLU A 97 6.19 -4.64 -17.93
C GLU A 97 4.75 -4.45 -18.43
N LYS A 98 4.07 -3.38 -18.01
CA LYS A 98 2.69 -3.03 -18.39
C LYS A 98 2.59 -1.55 -18.75
N PRO A 99 3.22 -1.13 -19.86
CA PRO A 99 3.29 0.27 -20.22
C PRO A 99 1.90 0.80 -20.60
N ILE A 100 1.63 2.02 -20.17
CA ILE A 100 0.47 2.81 -20.57
C ILE A 100 0.58 3.12 -22.07
N GLU A 101 -0.55 3.11 -22.76
CA GLU A 101 -0.60 3.47 -24.19
C GLU A 101 -0.08 4.89 -24.42
N LYS A 102 0.61 5.10 -25.55
CA LYS A 102 1.29 6.37 -25.86
C LYS A 102 0.34 7.58 -25.80
N ASP A 103 -0.84 7.47 -26.38
CA ASP A 103 -1.81 8.56 -26.43
C ASP A 103 -2.37 8.87 -25.04
N LEU A 104 -2.60 7.85 -24.22
CA LEU A 104 -2.98 8.01 -22.81
C LEU A 104 -1.87 8.68 -21.99
N LYS A 105 -0.59 8.38 -22.24
CA LYS A 105 0.53 9.08 -21.58
C LYS A 105 0.52 10.57 -21.86
N ILE A 106 0.23 10.96 -23.10
CA ILE A 106 0.13 12.38 -23.49
C ILE A 106 -0.97 13.06 -22.68
N MET A 107 -2.17 12.47 -22.64
CA MET A 107 -3.29 13.01 -21.86
C MET A 107 -2.99 13.12 -20.36
N LEU A 108 -2.31 12.13 -19.78
CA LEU A 108 -1.91 12.15 -18.37
C LEU A 108 -0.90 13.27 -18.09
N ILE A 109 0.09 13.43 -18.97
CA ILE A 109 1.09 14.50 -18.88
C ILE A 109 0.43 15.88 -19.00
N GLU A 110 -0.48 16.07 -19.96
CA GLU A 110 -1.24 17.30 -20.14
C GLU A 110 -2.14 17.63 -18.93
N SER A 111 -2.62 16.60 -18.22
CA SER A 111 -3.35 16.74 -16.96
C SER A 111 -2.44 17.11 -15.76
N GLY A 112 -1.13 17.16 -15.99
CA GLY A 112 -0.11 17.58 -15.04
C GLY A 112 0.59 16.45 -14.29
N TRP A 113 0.43 15.19 -14.71
CA TRP A 113 1.16 14.08 -14.10
C TRP A 113 2.61 14.01 -14.61
N ALA A 114 3.55 13.76 -13.68
CA ALA A 114 4.83 13.15 -14.02
C ALA A 114 4.67 11.63 -14.01
N ILE A 115 5.23 10.95 -15.01
CA ILE A 115 5.13 9.49 -15.14
C ILE A 115 6.49 8.89 -14.81
N CYS A 116 6.54 8.10 -13.74
CA CYS A 116 7.72 7.43 -13.25
C CYS A 116 7.64 5.92 -13.51
N GLU A 117 8.59 5.40 -14.27
CA GLU A 117 8.73 3.98 -14.52
C GLU A 117 9.29 3.28 -13.28
N MET A 118 8.75 2.10 -12.99
CA MET A 118 9.16 1.26 -11.88
C MET A 118 9.25 -0.20 -12.28
N ASN A 119 10.11 -0.94 -11.59
CA ASN A 119 10.16 -2.39 -11.66
C ASN A 119 9.06 -3.00 -10.79
N ARG A 120 8.43 -4.07 -11.28
CA ARG A 120 7.40 -4.78 -10.53
C ARG A 120 7.97 -5.45 -9.28
N ILE A 121 7.22 -5.36 -8.18
CA ILE A 121 7.44 -6.18 -6.98
C ILE A 121 6.34 -7.23 -6.88
N PRO A 122 6.65 -8.53 -7.06
CA PRO A 122 5.65 -9.58 -6.95
C PRO A 122 5.29 -9.89 -5.49
N PRO A 123 4.06 -10.37 -5.22
CA PRO A 123 3.71 -11.01 -3.95
C PRO A 123 4.55 -12.28 -3.73
N ARG A 124 4.70 -12.68 -2.47
CA ARG A 124 5.37 -13.95 -2.11
C ARG A 124 4.69 -15.18 -2.73
N ASP A 125 3.35 -15.17 -2.76
CA ASP A 125 2.53 -16.23 -3.35
C ASP A 125 1.70 -15.67 -4.50
N GLU A 126 2.28 -15.68 -5.70
CA GLU A 126 1.63 -15.13 -6.89
C GLU A 126 0.42 -15.97 -7.35
N ALA A 127 0.49 -17.30 -7.20
CA ALA A 127 -0.60 -18.20 -7.56
C ALA A 127 -1.82 -18.02 -6.66
N GLY A 128 -1.61 -17.90 -5.35
CA GLY A 128 -2.66 -17.66 -4.36
C GLY A 128 -3.15 -16.21 -4.28
N THR A 129 -2.49 -15.27 -4.96
CA THR A 129 -2.92 -13.87 -5.02
C THR A 129 -3.85 -13.65 -6.22
N PHE A 130 -5.00 -13.01 -5.96
CA PHE A 130 -5.96 -12.66 -7.02
C PHE A 130 -5.27 -11.84 -8.13
N PRO A 131 -5.49 -12.15 -9.42
CA PRO A 131 -4.78 -11.50 -10.53
C PRO A 131 -4.75 -9.97 -10.47
N ARG A 132 -5.89 -9.35 -10.13
CA ARG A 132 -6.04 -7.89 -9.99
C ARG A 132 -5.19 -7.25 -8.87
N PHE A 133 -4.67 -8.05 -7.93
CA PHE A 133 -3.88 -7.57 -6.80
C PHE A 133 -2.41 -8.00 -6.85
N ARG A 134 -1.97 -8.69 -7.91
CA ARG A 134 -0.59 -9.19 -7.99
C ARG A 134 0.46 -8.08 -8.13
N ASP A 135 0.03 -6.90 -8.54
CA ASP A 135 0.95 -5.80 -8.86
C ASP A 135 1.01 -4.74 -7.76
N THR A 136 0.15 -4.86 -6.74
CA THR A 136 0.00 -3.85 -5.69
C THR A 136 1.15 -3.83 -4.70
N PHE A 137 1.93 -4.91 -4.59
CA PHE A 137 3.17 -4.93 -3.80
C PHE A 137 4.23 -3.94 -4.31
N SER A 138 4.13 -3.50 -5.56
CA SER A 138 5.01 -2.44 -6.11
C SER A 138 4.84 -1.10 -5.36
N ARG A 139 3.72 -0.89 -4.67
CA ARG A 139 3.49 0.29 -3.81
C ARG A 139 4.46 0.36 -2.63
N LEU A 140 5.16 -0.72 -2.29
CA LEU A 140 6.24 -0.66 -1.31
C LEU A 140 7.34 0.33 -1.73
N LEU A 141 7.51 0.61 -3.03
CA LEU A 141 8.46 1.61 -3.55
C LEU A 141 8.21 3.01 -3.02
N LEU A 142 6.98 3.35 -2.62
CA LEU A 142 6.65 4.65 -2.03
C LEU A 142 7.49 4.93 -0.78
N TRP A 143 7.85 3.90 -0.01
CA TRP A 143 8.69 4.05 1.18
C TRP A 143 10.13 4.48 0.85
N ASN A 144 10.59 4.26 -0.38
CA ASN A 144 11.94 4.63 -0.82
C ASN A 144 12.00 6.03 -1.46
N MET A 145 10.87 6.70 -1.65
CA MET A 145 10.77 8.06 -2.18
C MET A 145 11.10 9.12 -1.12
N THR A 146 12.29 8.99 -0.53
CA THR A 146 12.79 9.76 0.62
C THR A 146 13.12 11.22 0.32
N GLU A 147 13.00 11.64 -0.94
CA GLU A 147 12.98 13.03 -1.34
C GLU A 147 11.70 13.76 -0.90
N TYR A 148 10.63 13.05 -0.56
CA TYR A 148 9.38 13.62 -0.04
C TYR A 148 9.30 13.52 1.48
N GLU A 149 8.80 14.57 2.13
CA GLU A 149 8.45 14.55 3.56
C GLU A 149 7.17 13.75 3.80
N GLN A 150 6.29 13.71 2.81
CA GLN A 150 5.00 13.03 2.89
C GLN A 150 4.55 12.60 1.49
N ILE A 151 4.01 11.39 1.41
CA ILE A 151 3.33 10.88 0.23
C ILE A 151 1.87 10.64 0.57
N ILE A 152 0.98 11.11 -0.31
CA ILE A 152 -0.44 10.78 -0.32
C ILE A 152 -0.68 9.84 -1.48
N PHE A 153 -0.97 8.58 -1.21
CA PHE A 153 -1.34 7.64 -2.25
C PHE A 153 -2.86 7.59 -2.39
N MET A 154 -3.33 7.60 -3.63
CA MET A 154 -4.75 7.41 -3.97
C MET A 154 -4.87 6.47 -5.17
N ASP A 155 -5.72 5.45 -5.07
CA ASP A 155 -6.11 4.61 -6.21
C ASP A 155 -6.81 5.46 -7.29
N THR A 156 -6.75 5.02 -8.55
CA THR A 156 -7.30 5.80 -9.68
C THR A 156 -8.83 5.82 -9.73
N ASP A 157 -9.48 4.97 -8.96
CA ASP A 157 -10.91 4.91 -8.74
C ASP A 157 -11.31 5.67 -7.48
N VAL A 158 -10.57 6.74 -7.17
CA VAL A 158 -10.85 7.70 -6.11
C VAL A 158 -11.24 9.03 -6.72
N LEU A 159 -12.22 9.70 -6.12
CA LEU A 159 -12.62 11.06 -6.47
C LEU A 159 -12.57 11.98 -5.26
N VAL A 160 -11.91 13.12 -5.41
CA VAL A 160 -11.89 14.16 -4.38
C VAL A 160 -13.11 15.07 -4.57
N VAL A 161 -13.97 15.16 -3.56
CA VAL A 161 -15.26 15.87 -3.61
C VAL A 161 -15.34 17.04 -2.62
N GLY A 162 -14.28 17.26 -1.85
CA GLY A 162 -14.18 18.36 -0.91
C GLY A 162 -12.75 18.58 -0.43
N ASN A 163 -12.54 19.58 0.43
CA ASN A 163 -11.21 19.98 0.87
C ASN A 163 -10.38 18.82 1.48
N ILE A 164 -9.16 18.64 0.99
CA ILE A 164 -8.20 17.59 1.44
C ILE A 164 -6.93 18.17 2.07
N ASP A 165 -6.94 19.45 2.45
CA ASP A 165 -5.75 20.10 3.03
C ASP A 165 -5.33 19.46 4.35
N TYR A 166 -6.29 18.88 5.08
CA TYR A 166 -5.98 18.05 6.25
C TYR A 166 -5.03 16.90 5.89
N LEU A 167 -5.32 16.13 4.83
CA LEU A 167 -4.43 15.07 4.36
C LEU A 167 -3.06 15.63 3.94
N MET A 168 -3.05 16.79 3.26
CA MET A 168 -1.81 17.44 2.83
C MET A 168 -0.95 17.90 4.02
N SER A 169 -1.54 18.24 5.16
CA SER A 169 -0.82 18.71 6.34
C SER A 169 -0.50 17.62 7.37
N LEU A 170 -0.86 16.36 7.09
CA LEU A 170 -0.91 15.29 8.09
C LEU A 170 0.45 14.89 8.67
N SER A 171 1.55 15.15 7.96
CA SER A 171 2.91 14.79 8.37
C SER A 171 3.28 15.28 9.77
N THR A 172 2.79 16.45 10.17
CA THR A 172 3.07 17.02 11.49
C THR A 172 2.44 16.15 12.58
N GLN A 173 1.14 15.86 12.44
CA GLN A 173 0.41 15.00 13.37
C GLN A 173 0.96 13.56 13.39
N MET A 174 1.37 13.04 12.23
CA MET A 174 2.00 11.71 12.14
C MET A 174 3.29 11.64 12.95
N LYS A 175 4.16 12.64 12.82
CA LYS A 175 5.42 12.73 13.58
C LYS A 175 5.16 12.82 15.10
N GLU A 176 4.19 13.64 15.53
CA GLU A 176 3.79 13.74 16.94
C GLU A 176 3.27 12.42 17.51
N LYS A 177 2.54 11.65 16.71
CA LYS A 177 2.03 10.32 17.08
C LYS A 177 3.06 9.20 16.94
N ASN A 178 4.28 9.51 16.48
CA ASN A 178 5.29 8.53 16.09
C ASN A 178 4.76 7.46 15.13
N ALA A 179 3.86 7.85 14.23
CA ALA A 179 3.27 6.99 13.21
C ALA A 179 3.87 7.30 11.85
N LYS A 180 4.12 6.25 11.04
CA LYS A 180 4.66 6.42 9.68
C LYS A 180 3.63 6.20 8.59
N PHE A 181 2.43 5.76 8.96
CA PHE A 181 1.34 5.46 8.06
C PHE A 181 0.02 5.98 8.63
N ALA A 182 -0.87 6.45 7.78
CA ALA A 182 -2.22 6.84 8.14
C ALA A 182 -3.17 6.47 7.01
N ALA A 183 -4.33 5.92 7.36
CA ALA A 183 -5.32 5.45 6.40
C ALA A 183 -6.71 5.48 7.05
N THR A 184 -7.72 4.89 6.41
CA THR A 184 -9.06 4.73 7.00
C THR A 184 -9.33 3.27 7.30
N ARG A 185 -10.02 2.99 8.41
CA ARG A 185 -10.47 1.64 8.75
C ARG A 185 -11.31 1.00 7.63
N ASP A 186 -10.99 -0.24 7.33
CA ASP A 186 -11.70 -1.03 6.33
C ASP A 186 -13.02 -1.60 6.89
N ILE A 187 -13.97 -1.84 5.99
CA ILE A 187 -15.26 -2.44 6.32
C ILE A 187 -15.51 -3.67 5.44
N SER A 188 -16.01 -4.73 6.03
CA SER A 188 -16.47 -5.91 5.31
C SER A 188 -17.57 -6.61 6.10
N ALA A 189 -18.57 -7.16 5.41
CA ALA A 189 -19.72 -7.82 6.03
C ALA A 189 -20.39 -6.98 7.14
N GLY A 190 -20.46 -5.65 6.98
CA GLY A 190 -21.04 -4.73 7.96
C GLY A 190 -20.17 -4.47 9.20
N VAL A 191 -19.00 -5.09 9.30
CA VAL A 191 -18.06 -4.93 10.43
C VAL A 191 -16.93 -4.00 10.02
N VAL A 192 -16.65 -3.00 10.87
CA VAL A 192 -15.48 -2.13 10.73
C VAL A 192 -14.36 -2.78 11.52
N TYR A 193 -13.24 -3.05 10.86
CA TYR A 193 -12.12 -3.79 11.45
C TYR A 193 -11.04 -2.82 11.97
N GLU A 194 -10.21 -3.29 12.91
CA GLU A 194 -8.96 -2.60 13.31
C GLU A 194 -7.82 -2.84 12.29
N THR A 195 -8.20 -2.75 11.02
CA THR A 195 -7.34 -2.83 9.83
C THR A 195 -7.75 -1.71 8.89
N PHE A 196 -6.84 -1.23 8.05
CA PHE A 196 -7.11 -0.16 7.10
C PHE A 196 -7.36 -0.65 5.68
N ASN A 197 -8.07 0.19 4.92
CA ASN A 197 -8.13 0.15 3.46
C ASN A 197 -6.89 0.85 2.89
N ALA A 198 -6.18 0.22 1.95
CA ALA A 198 -4.92 0.73 1.41
C ALA A 198 -5.08 1.66 0.19
N GLY A 199 -6.29 1.86 -0.33
CA GLY A 199 -6.50 2.63 -1.55
C GLY A 199 -6.42 4.15 -1.38
N VAL A 200 -6.53 4.65 -0.14
CA VAL A 200 -6.16 6.02 0.20
C VAL A 200 -5.36 6.00 1.49
N HIS A 201 -4.12 6.45 1.42
CA HIS A 201 -3.25 6.49 2.60
C HIS A 201 -2.22 7.62 2.51
N VAL A 202 -1.71 8.01 3.67
CA VAL A 202 -0.58 8.93 3.81
C VAL A 202 0.57 8.17 4.45
N LEU A 203 1.77 8.29 3.90
CA LEU A 203 2.97 7.72 4.52
C LEU A 203 4.11 8.74 4.59
N LEU A 204 4.99 8.53 5.55
CA LEU A 204 6.27 9.23 5.67
C LEU A 204 7.35 8.31 5.09
N PRO A 205 7.93 8.63 3.91
CA PRO A 205 8.94 7.79 3.30
C PRO A 205 10.13 7.56 4.24
N ASP A 206 10.60 6.32 4.31
CA ASP A 206 11.72 5.91 5.15
C ASP A 206 12.38 4.68 4.53
N LYS A 207 13.62 4.86 4.07
CA LYS A 207 14.42 3.81 3.43
C LYS A 207 14.63 2.59 4.35
N ASN A 208 14.76 2.76 5.66
CA ASN A 208 14.90 1.64 6.59
C ASN A 208 13.59 0.86 6.70
N MET A 209 12.44 1.56 6.67
CA MET A 209 11.13 0.90 6.62
C MET A 209 10.94 0.17 5.30
N TYR A 210 11.34 0.76 4.17
CA TYR A 210 11.34 0.10 2.86
C TYR A 210 12.13 -1.21 2.89
N ASP A 211 13.39 -1.17 3.34
CA ASP A 211 14.26 -2.34 3.42
C ASP A 211 13.66 -3.42 4.35
N LYS A 212 13.05 -3.02 5.49
CA LYS A 212 12.33 -3.91 6.41
C LYS A 212 11.12 -4.56 5.75
N LEU A 213 10.27 -3.78 5.08
CA LEU A 213 9.03 -4.28 4.46
C LEU A 213 9.34 -5.26 3.32
N LEU A 214 10.35 -4.97 2.50
CA LEU A 214 10.81 -5.90 1.47
C LEU A 214 11.29 -7.23 2.06
N PHE A 215 12.10 -7.18 3.13
CA PHE A 215 12.56 -8.38 3.80
C PHE A 215 11.39 -9.18 4.40
N GLN A 216 10.45 -8.51 5.07
CA GLN A 216 9.30 -9.16 5.71
C GLN A 216 8.32 -9.77 4.71
N LYS A 217 8.13 -9.14 3.54
CA LYS A 217 7.27 -9.68 2.46
C LYS A 217 7.66 -11.10 2.09
N ASP A 218 8.96 -11.36 2.04
CA ASP A 218 9.53 -12.64 1.60
C ASP A 218 9.83 -13.62 2.74
N ASP A 219 9.66 -13.20 4.02
CA ASP A 219 9.80 -14.09 5.17
C ASP A 219 8.65 -15.10 5.21
N PRO A 220 8.90 -16.43 5.07
CA PRO A 220 7.85 -17.44 5.12
C PRO A 220 7.15 -17.54 6.48
N ASN A 221 7.75 -17.03 7.56
CA ASN A 221 7.15 -17.03 8.90
C ASN A 221 6.27 -15.80 9.15
N PHE A 222 6.29 -14.81 8.25
CA PHE A 222 5.42 -13.65 8.35
C PHE A 222 4.05 -13.98 7.78
N TYR A 223 3.06 -14.14 8.66
CA TYR A 223 1.68 -14.44 8.29
C TYR A 223 0.89 -13.17 8.03
N PHE A 224 0.21 -13.13 6.89
CA PHE A 224 -0.78 -12.10 6.57
C PHE A 224 -1.85 -12.68 5.65
N LYS A 225 -2.98 -11.99 5.53
CA LYS A 225 -4.09 -12.42 4.66
C LYS A 225 -3.74 -12.18 3.19
N THR A 226 -3.25 -13.22 2.51
CA THR A 226 -2.80 -13.17 1.10
C THR A 226 -3.93 -12.79 0.12
N THR A 227 -5.18 -13.10 0.45
CA THR A 227 -6.35 -12.68 -0.34
C THR A 227 -6.56 -11.17 -0.39
N MET A 228 -5.88 -10.41 0.47
CA MET A 228 -5.86 -8.94 0.51
C MET A 228 -4.51 -8.35 0.04
N ALA A 229 -3.62 -9.17 -0.54
CA ALA A 229 -2.35 -8.75 -1.14
C ALA A 229 -1.53 -7.75 -0.29
N ASP A 230 -1.14 -6.61 -0.87
CA ASP A 230 -0.39 -5.53 -0.22
C ASP A 230 -1.16 -4.97 1.00
N GLN A 231 -2.47 -4.78 0.89
CA GLN A 231 -3.28 -4.30 2.01
C GLN A 231 -3.22 -5.29 3.18
N GLY A 232 -3.35 -6.59 2.92
CA GLY A 232 -3.23 -7.62 3.95
C GLY A 232 -1.85 -7.64 4.61
N PHE A 233 -0.80 -7.52 3.79
CA PHE A 233 0.59 -7.46 4.27
C PHE A 233 0.85 -6.20 5.11
N LEU A 234 0.51 -5.02 4.61
CA LEU A 234 0.72 -3.74 5.29
C LEU A 234 -0.08 -3.67 6.59
N ASN A 235 -1.31 -4.21 6.63
CA ASN A 235 -2.10 -4.28 7.85
C ASN A 235 -1.38 -5.03 8.97
N GLU A 236 -0.71 -6.13 8.66
CA GLU A 236 0.06 -6.86 9.68
C GLU A 236 1.40 -6.18 9.98
N ALA A 237 2.12 -5.74 8.94
CA ALA A 237 3.46 -5.17 9.08
C ALA A 237 3.46 -3.84 9.83
N LEU A 238 2.38 -3.07 9.71
CA LEU A 238 2.22 -1.74 10.30
C LEU A 238 1.20 -1.71 11.43
N LYS A 239 0.71 -2.85 11.94
CA LYS A 239 -0.38 -2.91 12.94
C LYS A 239 -0.19 -2.05 14.18
N LYS A 240 1.05 -1.67 14.52
CA LYS A 240 1.39 -0.77 15.65
C LYS A 240 1.81 0.64 15.21
N ASP A 241 2.03 0.86 13.92
CA ASP A 241 2.70 2.04 13.35
C ASP A 241 1.77 2.82 12.39
N TRP A 242 0.46 2.73 12.59
CA TRP A 242 -0.56 3.44 11.80
C TRP A 242 -1.64 4.11 12.67
N PHE A 243 -2.36 5.08 12.10
CA PHE A 243 -3.61 5.58 12.70
C PHE A 243 -4.70 5.87 11.66
N ASP A 244 -5.94 5.93 12.15
CA ASP A 244 -7.12 6.22 11.35
C ASP A 244 -7.35 7.73 11.20
N PHE A 245 -7.31 8.25 9.96
CA PHE A 245 -7.63 9.66 9.67
C PHE A 245 -9.13 9.92 9.42
N GLY A 246 -9.96 8.88 9.48
CA GLY A 246 -11.42 8.95 9.46
C GLY A 246 -12.06 8.65 8.11
N PHE A 247 -13.32 8.20 8.17
CA PHE A 247 -14.12 7.75 7.03
C PHE A 247 -14.23 8.77 5.89
N ILE A 248 -14.37 10.06 6.20
CA ILE A 248 -14.66 11.10 5.19
C ILE A 248 -13.53 11.29 4.16
N TYR A 249 -12.32 10.82 4.46
CA TYR A 249 -11.14 10.92 3.59
C TYR A 249 -10.83 9.64 2.82
N ASN A 250 -11.65 8.59 2.99
CA ASN A 250 -11.66 7.39 2.17
C ASN A 250 -13.05 6.75 2.33
N ALA A 251 -14.08 7.42 1.79
CA ALA A 251 -15.45 6.95 1.85
C ALA A 251 -15.61 5.76 0.88
N ASN A 252 -15.17 4.60 1.36
CA ASN A 252 -15.22 3.31 0.68
C ASN A 252 -16.68 2.95 0.40
N LEU A 253 -17.02 2.64 -0.85
CA LEU A 253 -18.39 2.29 -1.27
C LEU A 253 -19.00 1.09 -0.53
N ALA A 254 -18.21 0.27 0.14
CA ALA A 254 -18.72 -0.75 1.05
C ALA A 254 -19.55 -0.13 2.20
N TYR A 255 -19.25 1.09 2.66
CA TYR A 255 -20.10 1.80 3.62
C TYR A 255 -21.46 2.18 3.02
N TYR A 256 -21.50 2.57 1.74
CA TYR A 256 -22.74 2.97 1.07
C TYR A 256 -23.78 1.85 1.09
N THR A 257 -23.35 0.60 0.92
CA THR A 257 -24.26 -0.56 0.94
C THR A 257 -24.38 -1.22 2.31
N GLN A 258 -23.29 -1.33 3.08
CA GLN A 258 -23.28 -2.11 4.32
C GLN A 258 -23.60 -1.28 5.57
N LYS A 259 -23.48 0.06 5.50
CA LYS A 259 -23.76 1.00 6.60
C LYS A 259 -24.36 2.31 6.07
N ARG A 260 -25.48 2.19 5.33
CA ARG A 260 -26.13 3.32 4.65
C ARG A 260 -26.42 4.52 5.57
N ASP A 261 -26.98 4.27 6.77
CA ASP A 261 -27.28 5.34 7.73
C ASP A 261 -26.02 6.15 8.13
N TYR A 262 -24.87 5.48 8.28
CA TYR A 262 -23.61 6.13 8.59
C TYR A 262 -23.10 6.94 7.39
N TRP A 263 -23.23 6.40 6.17
CA TRP A 263 -22.91 7.14 4.95
C TRP A 263 -23.74 8.42 4.86
N ASP A 264 -25.07 8.32 4.97
CA ASP A 264 -25.99 9.44 4.79
C ASP A 264 -25.77 10.54 5.83
N LYS A 265 -25.58 10.15 7.10
CA LYS A 265 -25.27 11.08 8.18
C LYS A 265 -23.99 11.89 7.93
N ASN A 266 -23.02 11.30 7.24
CA ASN A 266 -21.72 11.92 6.97
C ASN A 266 -21.58 12.47 5.54
N SER A 267 -22.56 12.24 4.66
CA SER A 267 -22.51 12.53 3.22
C SER A 267 -22.00 13.93 2.89
N LYS A 268 -22.51 14.96 3.57
CA LYS A 268 -22.12 16.37 3.38
C LYS A 268 -20.66 16.67 3.77
N ASN A 269 -20.06 15.83 4.59
CA ASN A 269 -18.69 15.97 5.09
C ASN A 269 -17.69 15.11 4.32
N ILE A 270 -18.15 14.20 3.44
CA ILE A 270 -17.25 13.38 2.62
C ILE A 270 -16.36 14.32 1.79
N ARG A 271 -15.06 14.01 1.79
CA ARG A 271 -14.01 14.73 1.06
C ARG A 271 -13.41 13.87 -0.04
N VAL A 272 -13.41 12.56 0.14
CA VAL A 272 -12.87 11.60 -0.82
C VAL A 272 -13.80 10.38 -0.89
N ILE A 273 -14.24 10.04 -2.10
CA ILE A 273 -15.03 8.83 -2.38
C ILE A 273 -14.12 7.80 -3.04
N HIS A 274 -14.17 6.55 -2.57
CA HIS A 274 -13.37 5.46 -3.12
C HIS A 274 -14.27 4.34 -3.65
N TYR A 275 -14.22 4.14 -4.97
CA TYR A 275 -15.11 3.28 -5.75
C TYR A 275 -14.66 1.81 -5.73
N THR A 276 -14.51 1.27 -4.52
CA THR A 276 -14.00 -0.09 -4.22
C THR A 276 -14.90 -1.23 -4.72
N MET A 277 -16.22 -1.04 -4.61
CA MET A 277 -17.22 -2.08 -4.88
C MET A 277 -17.64 -2.10 -6.34
N GLU A 278 -17.94 -0.93 -6.89
CA GLU A 278 -18.31 -0.73 -8.29
C GLU A 278 -17.44 0.35 -8.88
N LYS A 279 -16.71 0.02 -9.95
CA LYS A 279 -15.83 0.97 -10.60
C LYS A 279 -16.65 2.10 -11.22
N PRO A 280 -16.16 3.34 -11.19
CA PRO A 280 -16.97 4.48 -11.57
C PRO A 280 -17.26 4.55 -13.09
N TRP A 281 -16.45 3.87 -13.90
CA TRP A 281 -16.68 3.68 -15.34
C TRP A 281 -17.57 2.47 -15.68
N ALA A 282 -18.01 1.70 -14.68
CA ALA A 282 -18.88 0.53 -14.82
C ALA A 282 -20.17 0.64 -13.98
N CYS A 283 -20.56 1.88 -13.65
CA CYS A 283 -21.65 2.18 -12.74
C CYS A 283 -23.00 1.56 -13.11
N THR A 284 -23.68 1.01 -12.10
CA THR A 284 -25.05 0.51 -12.13
C THR A 284 -25.95 1.34 -11.20
N ASP A 285 -27.24 0.99 -11.14
CA ASP A 285 -28.21 1.68 -10.28
C ASP A 285 -27.97 1.44 -8.78
N SER A 286 -27.24 0.39 -8.40
CA SER A 286 -26.94 0.08 -6.99
C SER A 286 -26.07 1.14 -6.31
N TYR A 287 -25.29 1.90 -7.09
CA TYR A 287 -24.43 2.98 -6.59
C TYR A 287 -24.73 4.32 -7.27
N LYS A 288 -26.00 4.54 -7.67
CA LYS A 288 -26.42 5.67 -8.49
C LYS A 288 -25.91 7.03 -7.97
N GLU A 289 -26.07 7.34 -6.68
CA GLU A 289 -25.66 8.64 -6.12
C GLU A 289 -24.14 8.88 -6.23
N PRO A 290 -23.24 8.02 -5.70
CA PRO A 290 -21.81 8.14 -5.93
C PRO A 290 -21.42 8.19 -7.42
N CYS A 291 -22.10 7.42 -8.25
CA CYS A 291 -21.85 7.37 -9.68
C CYS A 291 -22.22 8.67 -10.40
N ASP A 292 -23.32 9.31 -10.02
CA ASP A 292 -23.72 10.60 -10.57
C ASP A 292 -22.71 11.70 -10.19
N ILE A 293 -22.14 11.64 -8.97
CA ILE A 293 -21.06 12.53 -8.56
C ILE A 293 -19.85 12.36 -9.48
N TRP A 294 -19.42 11.12 -9.76
CA TRP A 294 -18.32 10.85 -10.69
C TRP A 294 -18.57 11.37 -12.10
N ARG A 295 -19.80 11.23 -12.61
CA ARG A 295 -20.19 11.68 -13.95
C ARG A 295 -20.24 13.20 -14.07
N SER A 296 -20.51 13.90 -12.96
CA SER A 296 -20.60 15.36 -12.92
C SER A 296 -19.26 16.10 -12.92
N PHE A 297 -18.16 15.36 -12.72
CA PHE A 297 -16.79 15.88 -12.68
C PHE A 297 -16.10 15.75 -14.05
#